data_AF-A0A8H8TVL6-F1
#
_entry.id   AF-A0A8H8TVL6-F1
#
_cell.length_a   1.000
_cell.length_b   1.000
_cell.length_c   1.000
_cell.angle_alpha   90.00
_cell.angle_beta   90.00
_cell.angle_gamma   90.00
#
_symmetry.space_group_name_H-M   'P 1'
#
loop_
_entity.id
_entity.type
_entity.pdbx_description
1 polymer ?
#
loop_
_entity_poly.entity_id
_entity_poly.type
_entity_poly.pdbx_seq_one_letter_code
_entity_poly.pdbx_strand_id
1 'polypeptide(L)'
;MGVNVIGPLLFTQLLLPQLRAAAASSPKNSVRIVWTSSMMMESTAPPGGYNLQDIEKGGTKDTHTNYATSKAANWILAVEAGARWGGDGILSVSESGKSEDEYLSYTA
;
A
#
# COMPACT_ATOMS: atom_id res chain seq x y z
N MET A 1 -3.81 -12.02 3.23
CA MET A 1 -2.99 -11.49 2.11
C MET A 1 -3.80 -11.30 0.82
N GLY A 2 -4.57 -12.29 0.35
CA GLY A 2 -5.34 -12.16 -0.90
C GLY A 2 -6.27 -10.93 -0.96
N VAL A 3 -7.13 -10.76 0.05
CA VAL A 3 -8.09 -9.64 0.13
C VAL A 3 -7.41 -8.29 0.39
N ASN A 4 -6.41 -8.26 1.27
CA ASN A 4 -5.86 -7.00 1.77
C ASN A 4 -4.66 -6.47 0.98
N VAL A 5 -4.02 -7.31 0.15
CA VAL A 5 -2.76 -6.97 -0.56
C VAL A 5 -2.86 -7.30 -2.04
N ILE A 6 -3.06 -8.58 -2.38
CA ILE A 6 -2.98 -9.04 -3.78
C ILE A 6 -4.13 -8.47 -4.63
N GLY A 7 -5.36 -8.57 -4.14
CA GLY A 7 -6.54 -8.01 -4.80
C GLY A 7 -6.42 -6.49 -5.02
N PRO A 8 -6.16 -5.70 -3.96
CA PRO A 8 -5.98 -4.26 -4.08
C PRO A 8 -4.82 -3.87 -5.00
N LEU A 9 -3.67 -4.56 -4.95
CA LEU A 9 -2.56 -4.30 -5.87
C LEU A 9 -2.97 -4.54 -7.32
N LEU A 10 -3.58 -5.68 -7.62
CA LEU A 10 -4.04 -6.00 -8.97
C LEU A 10 -5.09 -4.99 -9.44
N PHE A 11 -6.05 -4.64 -8.59
CA PHE A 11 -7.04 -3.62 -8.88
C PHE A 11 -6.40 -2.27 -9.22
N THR A 12 -5.44 -1.82 -8.41
CA THR A 12 -4.68 -0.58 -8.67
C THR A 12 -3.92 -0.66 -9.99
N GLN A 13 -3.26 -1.79 -10.29
CA GLN A 13 -2.54 -2.00 -11.55
C GLN A 13 -3.47 -1.91 -12.76
N LEU A 14 -4.67 -2.49 -12.68
CA LEU A 14 -5.68 -2.44 -13.74
C LEU A 14 -6.23 -1.02 -13.95
N LEU A 15 -6.24 -0.19 -12.91
CA LEU A 15 -6.67 1.21 -12.99
C LEU A 15 -5.58 2.19 -13.43
N LEU A 16 -4.32 1.75 -13.57
CA LEU A 16 -3.21 2.65 -13.94
C LEU A 16 -3.47 3.46 -15.23
N PRO A 17 -4.02 2.90 -16.32
CA PRO A 17 -4.31 3.70 -17.51
C PRO A 17 -5.27 4.86 -17.23
N GLN A 18 -6.30 4.63 -16.42
CA GLN A 18 -7.29 5.62 -16.02
C GLN A 18 -6.69 6.65 -15.06
N LEU A 19 -5.85 6.21 -14.11
CA LEU A 19 -5.15 7.12 -13.20
C LEU A 19 -4.20 8.05 -13.94
N ARG A 20 -3.48 7.54 -14.95
CA ARG A 20 -2.61 8.35 -15.83
C ARG A 20 -3.40 9.37 -16.63
N ALA A 21 -4.53 8.94 -17.22
CA ALA A 21 -5.41 9.84 -17.95
C ALA A 21 -5.94 10.96 -17.04
N ALA A 22 -6.37 10.62 -15.82
CA ALA A 22 -6.81 11.60 -14.84
C ALA A 22 -5.68 12.54 -14.41
N ALA A 23 -4.46 12.03 -14.18
CA ALA A 23 -3.31 12.84 -13.78
C ALA A 23 -2.92 13.85 -14.87
N ALA A 24 -3.06 13.49 -16.15
CA ALA A 24 -2.77 14.37 -17.28
C ALA A 24 -3.78 15.53 -17.43
N SER A 25 -5.03 15.37 -16.99
CA SER A 25 -6.10 16.36 -17.17
C SER A 25 -6.52 17.09 -15.89
N SER A 26 -6.06 16.64 -14.72
CA SER A 26 -6.44 17.20 -13.41
C SER A 26 -5.39 18.19 -12.89
N PRO A 27 -5.73 19.04 -11.90
CA PRO A 27 -4.73 19.86 -11.22
C PRO A 27 -3.57 19.04 -10.69
N LYS A 28 -2.37 19.64 -10.70
CA LYS A 28 -1.17 18.99 -10.16
C LYS A 28 -1.42 18.48 -8.74
N ASN A 29 -0.94 17.27 -8.43
CA ASN A 29 -1.03 16.64 -7.11
C ASN A 29 -2.46 16.31 -6.64
N SER A 30 -3.46 16.25 -7.52
CA SER A 30 -4.84 15.91 -7.14
C SER A 30 -5.16 14.41 -7.25
N VAL A 31 -4.48 13.66 -8.13
CA VAL A 31 -4.69 12.22 -8.32
C VAL A 31 -3.80 11.42 -7.38
N ARG A 32 -4.39 10.46 -6.66
CA ARG A 32 -3.68 9.69 -5.64
C ARG A 32 -4.19 8.26 -5.51
N ILE A 33 -3.31 7.39 -5.05
CA ILE A 33 -3.61 6.06 -4.52
C ILE A 33 -3.42 6.12 -3.01
N VAL A 34 -4.45 5.73 -2.25
CA VAL A 34 -4.41 5.69 -0.78
C VAL A 34 -4.38 4.24 -0.34
N TRP A 35 -3.30 3.85 0.35
CA TRP A 35 -3.10 2.51 0.88
C TRP A 35 -3.47 2.48 2.37
N THR A 36 -4.46 1.68 2.75
CA THR A 36 -4.91 1.60 4.14
C THR A 36 -4.09 0.57 4.93
N SER A 37 -3.22 1.09 5.77
CA SER A 37 -2.41 0.32 6.73
C SER A 37 -3.15 0.21 8.09
N SER A 38 -2.41 -0.01 9.18
CA SER A 38 -2.87 -0.09 10.57
C SER A 38 -1.66 -0.10 11.50
N MET A 39 -1.78 0.45 12.71
CA MET A 39 -0.77 0.29 13.77
C MET A 39 -0.46 -1.18 14.08
N MET A 40 -1.35 -2.11 13.75
CA MET A 40 -1.07 -3.55 13.89
C MET A 40 0.14 -4.01 13.06
N MET A 41 0.57 -3.25 12.05
CA MET A 41 1.82 -3.57 11.35
C MET A 41 3.05 -3.48 12.26
N GLU A 42 3.00 -2.65 13.30
CA GLU A 42 4.10 -2.47 14.28
C GLU A 42 4.04 -3.49 15.42
N SER A 43 3.02 -4.36 15.48
CA SER A 43 2.85 -5.31 16.58
C SER A 43 3.39 -6.70 16.23
N THR A 44 2.74 -7.43 15.33
CA THR A 44 3.04 -8.85 15.05
C THR A 44 3.46 -9.11 13.61
N ALA A 45 3.73 -8.06 12.83
CA ALA A 45 4.39 -8.27 11.54
C ALA A 45 5.82 -8.78 11.79
N PRO A 46 6.34 -9.72 10.97
CA PRO A 46 7.71 -10.18 11.11
C PRO A 46 8.68 -9.02 10.82
N PRO A 47 9.94 -9.10 11.28
CA PRO A 47 10.97 -8.12 10.92
C PRO A 47 11.05 -7.93 9.40
N GLY A 48 11.07 -6.66 8.95
CA GLY A 48 10.97 -6.32 7.52
C GLY A 48 9.54 -6.29 6.97
N GLY A 49 8.52 -6.49 7.81
CA GLY A 49 7.11 -6.37 7.48
C GLY A 49 6.48 -7.62 6.86
N TYR A 50 7.28 -8.52 6.28
CA TYR A 50 6.80 -9.78 5.72
C TYR A 50 7.88 -10.87 5.70
N ASN A 51 7.44 -12.12 5.58
CA ASN A 51 8.30 -13.26 5.30
C ASN A 51 7.83 -13.93 4.01
N LEU A 52 8.70 -13.98 2.99
CA LEU A 52 8.34 -14.52 1.69
C LEU A 52 7.97 -16.00 1.75
N GLN A 53 8.64 -16.79 2.59
CA GLN A 53 8.36 -18.23 2.73
C GLN A 53 6.96 -18.47 3.31
N ASP A 54 6.50 -17.60 4.21
CA ASP A 54 5.15 -17.69 4.76
C ASP A 54 4.13 -17.30 3.69
N ILE A 55 4.41 -16.27 2.88
CA ILE A 55 3.55 -15.86 1.76
C ILE A 55 3.39 -16.97 0.73
N GLU A 56 4.49 -17.60 0.31
CA GLU A 56 4.48 -18.71 -0.66
C GLU A 56 3.65 -19.91 -0.19
N LYS A 57 3.56 -20.10 1.13
CA LYS A 57 2.72 -21.13 1.77
C LYS A 57 1.27 -20.70 1.99
N GLY A 58 0.88 -19.49 1.56
CA GLY A 58 -0.47 -18.93 1.72
C GLY A 58 -0.68 -18.14 3.02
N GLY A 59 0.39 -17.89 3.77
CA GLY A 59 0.40 -17.23 5.08
C GLY A 59 0.75 -18.18 6.21
N THR A 60 0.68 -17.66 7.43
CA THR A 60 0.87 -18.43 8.67
C THR A 60 -0.46 -18.97 9.19
N LYS A 61 -0.41 -19.80 10.25
CA LYS A 61 -1.62 -20.21 10.98
C LYS A 61 -2.17 -19.11 11.91
N ASP A 62 -1.36 -18.10 12.22
CA ASP A 62 -1.78 -16.99 13.07
C ASP A 62 -2.42 -15.88 12.23
N THR A 63 -3.72 -15.69 12.43
CA THR A 63 -4.51 -14.69 11.71
C THR A 63 -4.09 -13.27 12.09
N HIS A 64 -3.57 -13.04 13.30
CA HIS A 64 -3.06 -11.72 13.71
C HIS A 64 -1.78 -11.38 12.97
N THR A 65 -0.80 -12.29 12.95
CA THR A 65 0.43 -12.13 12.13
C THR A 65 0.09 -11.93 10.66
N ASN A 66 -0.85 -12.70 10.09
CA ASN A 66 -1.26 -12.52 8.70
C ASN A 66 -1.90 -11.15 8.43
N TYR A 67 -2.70 -10.65 9.37
CA TYR A 67 -3.31 -9.32 9.26
C TYR A 67 -2.25 -8.22 9.39
N ALA A 68 -1.39 -8.27 10.41
CA ALA A 68 -0.30 -7.34 10.62
C ALA A 68 0.64 -7.28 9.39
N THR A 69 1.04 -8.44 8.88
CA THR A 69 1.83 -8.59 7.63
C THR A 69 1.11 -7.94 6.44
N SER A 70 -0.22 -8.09 6.35
CA SER A 70 -0.98 -7.45 5.25
C SER A 70 -1.00 -5.93 5.34
N LYS A 71 -0.91 -5.37 6.56
CA LYS A 71 -0.88 -3.92 6.78
C LYS A 71 0.52 -3.35 6.56
N ALA A 72 1.56 -4.06 6.99
CA ALA A 72 2.93 -3.76 6.61
C ALA A 72 3.11 -3.78 5.08
N ALA A 73 2.54 -4.78 4.40
CA ALA A 73 2.58 -4.86 2.94
C ALA A 73 1.90 -3.65 2.25
N ASN A 74 0.78 -3.13 2.78
CA ASN A 74 0.16 -1.92 2.22
C ASN A 74 1.05 -0.68 2.36
N TRP A 75 1.78 -0.55 3.46
CA TRP A 75 2.77 0.52 3.62
C TRP A 75 3.91 0.38 2.60
N ILE A 76 4.44 -0.84 2.42
CA ILE A 76 5.48 -1.13 1.42
C ILE A 76 4.97 -0.81 0.00
N LEU A 77 3.74 -1.23 -0.32
CA LEU A 77 3.11 -0.91 -1.61
C LEU A 77 2.93 0.58 -1.82
N ALA A 78 2.66 1.36 -0.77
CA ALA A 78 2.59 2.81 -0.87
C ALA A 78 3.93 3.42 -1.30
N VAL A 79 5.04 2.97 -0.69
CA VAL A 79 6.40 3.41 -1.05
C VAL A 79 6.71 3.02 -2.50
N GLU A 80 6.51 1.74 -2.85
CA GLU A 80 6.81 1.22 -4.19
C GLU A 80 5.95 1.85 -5.29
N ALA A 81 4.67 2.10 -5.02
CA ALA A 81 3.79 2.80 -5.96
C ALA A 81 4.22 4.25 -6.16
N GLY A 82 4.70 4.93 -5.11
CA GLY A 82 5.28 6.28 -5.23
C GLY A 82 6.52 6.29 -6.11
N ALA A 83 7.42 5.32 -5.90
CA ALA A 83 8.63 5.18 -6.71
C ALA A 83 8.34 4.79 -8.17
N ARG A 84 7.40 3.86 -8.41
CA ARG A 84 7.08 3.35 -9.76
C ARG A 84 6.16 4.26 -10.57
N TRP A 85 5.21 4.93 -9.93
CA TRP A 85 4.13 5.67 -10.61
C TRP A 85 4.09 7.15 -10.25
N GLY A 86 4.94 7.63 -9.35
CA GLY A 86 5.04 9.05 -9.01
C GLY A 86 5.39 9.94 -10.21
N GLY A 87 6.25 9.45 -11.11
CA GLY A 87 6.59 10.14 -12.36
C GLY A 87 5.40 10.34 -13.31
N ASP A 88 4.33 9.57 -13.15
CA ASP A 88 3.09 9.70 -13.92
C ASP A 88 2.15 10.78 -13.35
N GLY A 89 2.59 11.54 -12.34
CA GLY A 89 1.77 12.55 -11.65
C GLY A 89 0.78 11.96 -10.64
N ILE A 90 0.95 10.69 -10.26
CA ILE A 90 0.09 9.97 -9.32
C ILE A 90 0.76 9.96 -7.95
N LEU A 91 0.11 10.57 -6.96
CA LEU A 91 0.60 10.50 -5.57
C LEU A 91 0.31 9.14 -4.95
N SER A 92 1.24 8.61 -4.17
CA SER A 92 1.02 7.41 -3.38
C SER A 92 1.18 7.70 -1.90
N VAL A 93 0.16 7.38 -1.11
CA VAL A 93 0.14 7.69 0.33
C VAL A 93 -0.32 6.48 1.12
N SER A 94 0.28 6.27 2.29
CA SER A 94 -0.20 5.28 3.27
C SER A 94 -0.96 6.00 4.38
N GLU A 95 -2.11 5.46 4.75
CA GLU A 95 -2.92 5.93 5.87
C GLU A 95 -2.96 4.84 6.94
N SER A 96 -2.66 5.21 8.18
CA SER A 96 -2.85 4.35 9.36
C SER A 96 -3.46 5.19 10.46
N GLY A 97 -4.72 4.93 10.81
CA GLY A 97 -5.55 5.79 11.66
C GLY A 97 -5.05 6.04 13.09
N LYS A 98 -4.00 6.85 13.25
CA LYS A 98 -3.83 7.72 14.41
C LYS A 98 -4.68 8.97 14.20
N SER A 99 -5.29 9.44 15.28
CA SER A 99 -5.76 10.82 15.42
C SER A 99 -4.63 11.78 15.01
N GLU A 100 -4.91 12.62 14.02
CA GLU A 100 -4.21 13.85 13.63
C GLU A 100 -2.66 13.76 13.61
N ASP A 101 -2.07 13.72 12.40
CA ASP A 101 -0.73 14.30 12.08
C ASP A 101 0.32 13.44 11.35
N GLU A 102 0.01 12.27 10.77
CA GLU A 102 1.04 11.58 9.95
C GLU A 102 0.51 10.91 8.67
N TYR A 103 0.27 11.73 7.65
CA TYR A 103 0.18 11.25 6.27
C TYR A 103 1.60 11.17 5.69
N LEU A 104 2.16 9.97 5.61
CA LEU A 104 3.40 9.77 4.86
C LEU A 104 3.07 9.77 3.36
N SER A 105 3.41 10.87 2.71
CA SER A 105 3.34 11.01 1.26
C SER A 105 4.68 10.65 0.64
N TYR A 106 4.65 9.73 -0.33
CA TYR A 106 5.84 9.29 -1.05
C TYR A 106 5.75 9.84 -2.47
N THR A 107 6.62 10.80 -2.79
CA THR A 107 6.80 11.34 -4.14
C THR A 107 8.27 11.20 -4.52
N ALA A 108 8.52 10.68 -5.73
CA ALA A 108 9.83 10.75 -6.36
C ALA A 108 10.19 12.20 -6.74
#